data_AF-V4SGR3-F1
#
_entry.id   AF-V4SGR3-F1
#
_cell.length_a   1.000
_cell.length_b   1.000
_cell.length_c   1.000
_cell.angle_alpha   90.00
_cell.angle_beta   90.00
_cell.angle_gamma   90.00
#
_symmetry.space_group_name_H-M   'P 1'
#
loop_
_entity.id
_entity.type
_entity.pdbx_description
1 polymer ?
#
loop_
_entity_poly.entity_id
_entity_poly.type
_entity_poly.pdbx_seq_one_letter_code
_entity_poly.pdbx_strand_id
1 'polypeptide(L)'
;KKKLRGRQKKLKVYNLSTLSESLPELKAPRQPIPAADLKLNCKARQKLILKEGKQLSTVLNHPAFQVDPLAAINQHLESTQRVSDEKPKKKMNKNGSKKRKGKSKTSDRAQSMDV
;
A
#
# COMPACT_ATOMS: atom_id res chain seq x y z
N LYS A 1 37.49 -9.61 47.02
CA LYS A 1 36.81 -10.53 46.07
C LYS A 1 36.74 -9.84 44.69
N LYS A 2 37.40 -10.39 43.66
CA LYS A 2 37.58 -9.74 42.33
C LYS A 2 36.50 -10.24 41.36
N LYS A 3 35.82 -9.32 40.65
CA LYS A 3 34.71 -9.65 39.73
C LYS A 3 35.23 -10.30 38.44
N LEU A 4 34.57 -11.39 38.01
CA LEU A 4 34.85 -12.11 36.76
C LEU A 4 34.46 -11.26 35.54
N ARG A 5 35.40 -11.08 34.61
CA ARG A 5 35.17 -10.40 33.32
C ARG A 5 34.20 -11.21 32.47
N GLY A 6 33.13 -10.57 32.00
CA GLY A 6 32.18 -11.18 31.06
C GLY A 6 32.85 -11.57 29.73
N ARG A 7 32.53 -12.77 29.23
CA ARG A 7 32.99 -13.23 27.92
C ARG A 7 32.34 -12.39 26.81
N GLN A 8 33.16 -11.71 26.01
CA GLN A 8 32.71 -11.08 24.78
C GLN A 8 32.45 -12.16 23.71
N LYS A 9 31.19 -12.40 23.37
CA LYS A 9 30.83 -13.23 22.21
C LYS A 9 31.15 -12.43 20.94
N LYS A 10 32.15 -12.87 20.18
CA LYS A 10 32.41 -12.34 18.84
C LYS A 10 31.36 -12.92 17.90
N LEU A 11 30.38 -12.10 17.51
CA LEU A 11 29.44 -12.43 16.44
C LEU A 11 30.25 -12.60 15.15
N LYS A 12 30.18 -13.79 14.55
CA LYS A 12 30.66 -13.99 13.18
C LYS A 12 29.68 -13.26 12.26
N VAL A 13 30.10 -12.14 11.70
CA VAL A 13 29.35 -11.47 10.64
C VAL A 13 29.63 -12.27 9.37
N TYR A 14 28.76 -13.21 9.06
CA TYR A 14 28.82 -13.89 7.77
C TYR A 14 28.55 -12.84 6.68
N ASN A 15 29.45 -12.75 5.71
CA ASN A 15 29.27 -11.84 4.58
C ASN A 15 28.17 -12.40 3.68
N LEU A 16 27.00 -11.74 3.68
CA LEU A 16 25.83 -12.13 2.90
C LEU A 16 25.85 -11.58 1.46
N SER A 17 26.95 -10.96 1.02
CA SER A 17 27.07 -10.43 -0.35
C SER A 17 26.95 -11.49 -1.43
N THR A 18 27.11 -12.79 -1.13
CA THR A 18 26.87 -13.86 -2.10
C THR A 18 25.38 -14.04 -2.44
N LEU A 19 24.47 -13.58 -1.58
CA LEU A 19 23.02 -13.70 -1.84
C LEU A 19 22.57 -12.80 -3.00
N SER A 20 23.29 -11.71 -3.29
CA SER A 20 22.94 -10.83 -4.41
C SER A 20 23.21 -11.44 -5.78
N GLU A 21 24.08 -12.44 -5.88
CA GLU A 21 24.34 -13.17 -7.13
C GLU A 21 23.19 -14.12 -7.48
N SER A 22 22.53 -14.67 -6.46
CA SER A 22 21.42 -15.63 -6.61
C SER A 22 20.05 -14.99 -6.87
N LEU A 23 19.93 -13.69 -6.68
CA LEU A 23 18.68 -12.97 -6.86
C LEU A 23 18.74 -12.16 -8.16
N PRO A 24 17.64 -12.05 -8.91
CA PRO A 24 17.53 -11.08 -10.00
C PRO A 24 17.94 -9.71 -9.48
N GLU A 25 18.68 -8.95 -10.28
CA GLU A 25 19.22 -7.64 -9.92
C GLU A 25 18.07 -6.61 -9.77
N LEU A 26 17.30 -6.76 -8.69
CA LEU A 26 16.24 -5.86 -8.29
C LEU A 26 16.91 -4.54 -7.96
N LYS A 27 16.82 -3.58 -8.88
CA LYS A 27 17.12 -2.17 -8.59
C LYS A 27 16.16 -1.75 -7.50
N ALA A 28 16.56 -1.95 -6.25
CA ALA A 28 15.78 -1.55 -5.10
C ALA A 28 15.47 -0.06 -5.30
N PRO A 29 14.20 0.38 -5.21
CA PRO A 29 13.90 1.79 -5.12
C PRO A 29 14.76 2.34 -3.99
N ARG A 30 15.72 3.19 -4.33
CA ARG A 30 16.68 3.82 -3.39
C ARG A 30 16.00 4.77 -2.39
N GLN A 31 14.67 4.80 -2.39
CA GLN A 31 13.93 5.53 -1.40
C GLN A 31 13.85 4.64 -0.16
N PRO A 32 14.30 5.10 1.01
CA PRO A 32 13.91 4.44 2.25
C PRO A 32 12.39 4.35 2.19
N ILE A 33 11.86 3.13 2.18
CA ILE A 33 10.45 2.89 2.52
C ILE A 33 10.26 3.72 3.78
N PRO A 34 9.34 4.70 3.81
CA PRO A 34 9.16 5.47 5.00
C PRO A 34 8.81 4.44 6.07
N ALA A 35 9.72 4.22 7.01
CA ALA A 35 9.40 3.66 8.31
C ALA A 35 8.57 4.69 9.08
N ALA A 36 7.62 5.35 8.39
CA ALA A 36 6.55 6.14 8.94
C ALA A 36 5.68 5.14 9.66
N ASP A 37 6.09 4.89 10.89
CA ASP A 37 5.39 4.19 11.95
C ASP A 37 4.05 3.63 11.52
N LEU A 38 3.99 2.31 11.32
CA LEU A 38 2.75 1.53 11.33
C LEU A 38 2.08 1.57 12.73
N LYS A 39 2.16 2.71 13.44
CA LYS A 39 1.34 3.08 14.60
C LYS A 39 -0.07 3.34 14.13
N LEU A 40 -0.72 2.28 13.67
CA LEU A 40 -2.16 2.26 13.49
C LEU A 40 -2.80 2.34 14.89
N ASN A 41 -3.74 3.27 15.07
CA ASN A 41 -4.56 3.28 16.26
C ASN A 41 -5.49 2.04 16.27
N CYS A 42 -6.05 1.68 17.43
CA CYS A 42 -6.87 0.47 17.58
C CYS A 42 -8.05 0.42 16.58
N LYS A 43 -8.70 1.57 16.34
CA LYS A 43 -9.81 1.68 15.37
C LYS A 43 -9.34 1.45 13.93
N ALA A 44 -8.17 1.99 13.57
CA ALA A 44 -7.57 1.79 12.25
C ALA A 44 -7.17 0.32 12.04
N ARG A 45 -6.61 -0.34 13.06
CA ARG A 45 -6.31 -1.79 13.01
C ARG A 45 -7.57 -2.62 12.80
N GLN A 46 -8.63 -2.36 13.55
CA GLN A 46 -9.91 -3.07 13.37
C GLN A 46 -10.46 -2.89 11.94
N LYS A 47 -10.45 -1.66 11.42
CA LYS A 47 -10.87 -1.41 10.03
C LYS A 47 -9.99 -2.14 9.02
N LEU A 48 -8.68 -2.20 9.25
CA LEU A 48 -7.76 -2.95 8.40
C LEU A 48 -8.11 -4.44 8.41
N ILE A 49 -8.24 -5.05 9.59
CA ILE A 49 -8.61 -6.47 9.74
C ILE A 49 -9.91 -6.79 8.99
N LEU A 50 -10.93 -5.94 9.12
CA LEU A 50 -12.21 -6.15 8.42
C LEU A 50 -12.08 -6.05 6.89
N LYS A 51 -11.20 -5.19 6.39
CA LYS A 51 -10.95 -5.06 4.94
C LYS A 51 -10.18 -6.26 4.41
N GLU A 52 -9.06 -6.59 5.05
CA GLU A 52 -8.21 -7.72 4.66
C GLU A 52 -8.96 -9.05 4.78
N GLY A 53 -9.76 -9.23 5.83
CA GLY A 53 -10.59 -10.43 5.99
C GLY A 53 -11.60 -10.61 4.87
N LYS A 54 -12.24 -9.52 4.41
CA LYS A 54 -13.13 -9.55 3.25
C LYS A 54 -12.37 -9.92 1.98
N GLN A 55 -11.23 -9.30 1.72
CA GLN A 55 -10.39 -9.62 0.55
C GLN A 55 -9.93 -11.07 0.57
N LEU A 56 -9.48 -11.58 1.71
CA LEU A 56 -9.09 -12.98 1.85
C LEU A 56 -10.28 -13.90 1.55
N SER A 57 -11.45 -13.62 2.12
CA SER A 57 -12.65 -14.42 1.85
C SER A 57 -13.02 -14.46 0.36
N THR A 58 -12.83 -13.34 -0.36
CA THR A 58 -13.09 -13.31 -1.80
C THR A 58 -12.11 -14.16 -2.60
N VAL A 59 -10.84 -14.22 -2.20
CA VAL A 59 -9.83 -15.09 -2.84
C VAL A 59 -10.16 -16.56 -2.57
N LEU A 60 -10.45 -16.92 -1.32
CA LEU A 60 -10.76 -18.31 -0.94
C LEU A 60 -12.04 -18.83 -1.60
N ASN A 61 -13.02 -17.96 -1.82
CA ASN A 61 -14.28 -18.32 -2.48
C ASN A 61 -14.20 -18.27 -4.01
N HIS A 62 -13.06 -17.87 -4.59
CA HIS A 62 -12.93 -17.77 -6.04
C HIS A 62 -12.76 -19.16 -6.67
N PRO A 63 -13.53 -19.53 -7.71
CA PRO A 63 -13.52 -20.88 -8.27
C PRO A 63 -12.14 -21.26 -8.84
N ALA A 64 -11.45 -20.33 -9.49
CA ALA A 64 -10.09 -20.60 -9.99
C ALA A 64 -9.11 -20.92 -8.85
N PHE A 65 -9.27 -20.30 -7.68
CA PHE A 65 -8.40 -20.53 -6.53
C PHE A 65 -8.68 -21.87 -5.85
N GLN A 66 -9.94 -22.33 -5.88
CA GLN A 66 -10.33 -23.64 -5.35
C GLN A 66 -9.82 -24.80 -6.22
N VAL A 67 -9.76 -24.60 -7.55
CA VAL A 67 -9.28 -25.62 -8.50
C VAL A 67 -7.76 -25.68 -8.53
N ASP A 68 -7.09 -24.53 -8.68
CA ASP A 68 -5.62 -24.44 -8.67
C ASP A 68 -5.17 -23.11 -8.03
N PRO A 69 -4.77 -23.11 -6.75
CA PRO A 69 -4.39 -21.90 -6.07
C PRO A 69 -3.11 -21.28 -6.65
N LEU A 70 -2.18 -22.10 -7.17
CA LEU A 70 -0.91 -21.60 -7.71
C LEU A 70 -1.12 -20.91 -9.05
N ALA A 71 -1.89 -21.52 -9.96
CA ALA A 71 -2.24 -20.89 -11.23
C ALA A 71 -3.07 -19.62 -11.03
N ALA A 72 -4.02 -19.63 -10.10
CA ALA A 72 -4.83 -18.45 -9.79
C ALA A 72 -3.99 -17.28 -9.24
N ILE A 73 -3.02 -17.56 -8.36
CA ILE A 73 -2.07 -16.55 -7.88
C ILE A 73 -1.26 -15.99 -9.04
N ASN A 74 -0.71 -16.85 -9.90
CA ASN A 74 0.10 -16.40 -11.04
C ASN A 74 -0.72 -15.51 -12.00
N GLN A 75 -1.94 -15.91 -12.35
CA GLN A 75 -2.85 -15.09 -13.15
C GLN A 75 -3.17 -13.75 -12.49
N HIS A 76 -3.40 -13.75 -11.17
CA HIS A 76 -3.65 -12.51 -10.42
C HIS A 76 -2.42 -11.58 -10.44
N LEU A 77 -1.22 -12.12 -10.26
CA LEU A 77 0.02 -11.35 -10.35
C LEU A 77 0.21 -10.79 -11.75
N GLU A 78 0.01 -11.57 -12.81
CA GLU A 78 0.13 -11.09 -14.19
C GLU A 78 -0.88 -9.98 -14.52
N SER A 79 -2.12 -10.09 -14.04
CA SER A 79 -3.17 -9.09 -14.29
C SER A 79 -2.97 -7.79 -13.50
N THR A 80 -2.50 -7.87 -12.26
CA THR A 80 -2.30 -6.70 -11.39
C THR A 80 -0.93 -6.01 -11.58
N GLN A 81 0.09 -6.76 -12.00
CA GLN A 81 1.43 -6.20 -12.26
C GLN A 81 1.54 -5.53 -13.63
N ARG A 82 0.67 -5.86 -14.59
CA ARG A 82 0.61 -5.17 -15.90
C ARG A 82 -0.12 -3.83 -15.81
N VAL A 83 0.41 -2.92 -15.02
CA VAL A 83 0.36 -1.49 -15.38
C VAL A 83 1.45 -1.32 -16.43
N SER A 84 1.08 -1.40 -17.71
CA SER A 84 1.95 -0.83 -18.75
C SER A 84 2.21 0.63 -18.37
N ASP A 85 3.49 1.01 -18.30
CA ASP A 85 3.96 2.37 -18.00
C ASP A 85 3.57 3.42 -19.06
N GLU A 86 2.49 3.21 -19.83
CA GLU A 86 1.91 4.28 -20.64
C GLU A 86 1.00 5.13 -19.77
N LYS A 87 1.65 6.04 -19.01
CA LYS A 87 0.99 7.24 -18.50
C LYS A 87 0.23 7.91 -19.65
N PRO A 88 -1.11 8.08 -19.60
CA PRO A 88 -1.74 9.03 -20.48
C PRO A 88 -1.18 10.42 -20.15
N LYS A 89 -0.51 11.04 -21.13
CA LYS A 89 0.05 12.39 -21.04
C LYS A 89 -1.04 13.35 -20.56
N LYS A 90 -0.86 13.88 -19.35
CA LYS A 90 -1.71 14.89 -18.73
C LYS A 90 -1.77 16.12 -19.64
N LYS A 91 -2.91 16.37 -20.29
CA LYS A 91 -3.15 17.66 -20.97
C LYS A 91 -3.24 18.74 -19.90
N MET A 92 -2.35 19.73 -20.00
CA MET A 92 -2.24 20.86 -19.09
C MET A 92 -3.23 21.94 -19.56
N ASN A 93 -4.37 22.07 -18.89
CA ASN A 93 -5.28 23.20 -19.08
C ASN A 93 -4.87 24.34 -18.15
N LYS A 94 -4.32 25.40 -18.75
CA LYS A 94 -3.65 26.51 -18.08
C LYS A 94 -4.48 27.78 -18.23
N ASN A 95 -5.67 27.82 -17.64
CA ASN A 95 -6.51 29.03 -17.69
C ASN A 95 -6.93 29.39 -16.27
N GLY A 96 -6.13 30.24 -15.62
CA GLY A 96 -6.53 30.94 -14.40
C GLY A 96 -7.28 32.23 -14.75
N SER A 97 -8.36 32.52 -14.02
CA SER A 97 -8.91 33.87 -13.94
C SER A 97 -9.72 34.12 -12.65
N LYS A 98 -9.14 35.01 -11.83
CA LYS A 98 -9.76 36.04 -10.96
C LYS A 98 -11.01 35.70 -10.09
N LYS A 99 -10.72 35.53 -8.79
CA LYS A 99 -11.19 36.35 -7.64
C LYS A 99 -12.58 37.02 -7.77
N ARG A 100 -13.55 36.62 -6.93
CA ARG A 100 -14.45 37.55 -6.19
C ARG A 100 -14.84 37.00 -4.81
N LYS A 101 -14.62 37.84 -3.81
CA LYS A 101 -15.07 37.72 -2.42
C LYS A 101 -16.50 38.29 -2.38
N GLY A 102 -17.47 37.48 -1.97
CA GLY A 102 -18.88 37.90 -1.82
C GLY A 102 -19.48 37.22 -0.61
N LYS A 103 -19.96 38.03 0.33
CA LYS A 103 -20.47 37.64 1.64
C LYS A 103 -21.99 37.36 1.56
N SER A 104 -22.46 36.67 2.59
CA SER A 104 -23.79 36.68 3.23
C SER A 104 -24.92 35.77 2.74
N LYS A 105 -25.30 34.91 3.71
CA LYS A 105 -26.61 34.68 4.33
C LYS A 105 -27.54 33.61 3.74
N THR A 106 -28.00 32.82 4.72
CA THR A 106 -29.03 31.78 4.80
C THR A 106 -30.41 32.17 4.27
N SER A 107 -31.27 31.15 4.20
CA SER A 107 -32.73 31.15 3.95
C SER A 107 -33.07 30.88 2.47
N ASP A 108 -34.05 30.07 2.07
CA ASP A 108 -35.15 29.38 2.74
C ASP A 108 -35.61 28.16 1.92
N ARG A 109 -36.15 27.18 2.63
CA ARG A 109 -37.34 26.38 2.29
C ARG A 109 -37.40 25.67 0.92
N ALA A 110 -37.11 24.36 0.95
CA ALA A 110 -37.59 23.42 -0.07
C ALA A 110 -39.09 23.15 0.16
N GLN A 111 -39.94 23.62 -0.76
CA GLN A 111 -41.27 23.06 -1.01
C GLN A 111 -41.47 22.94 -2.52
N SER A 112 -41.65 21.72 -3.02
CA SER A 112 -42.56 21.47 -4.15
C SER A 112 -42.91 19.99 -4.16
N MET A 113 -44.21 19.74 -4.17
CA MET A 113 -44.90 18.45 -4.14
C MET A 113 -44.94 17.77 -5.53
N ASP A 114 -45.12 16.45 -5.46
CA ASP A 114 -45.80 15.48 -6.33
C ASP A 114 -46.04 15.77 -7.83
N VAL A 115 -45.56 14.85 -8.68
CA VAL A 115 -46.33 14.18 -9.76
C VAL A 115 -45.87 12.74 -9.89
#